data_AF-A0A1C7I5L1-F1
#
_entry.id   AF-A0A1C7I5L1-F1
#
_cell.length_a   1.000
_cell.length_b   1.000
_cell.length_c   1.000
_cell.angle_alpha   90.00
_cell.angle_beta   90.00
_cell.angle_gamma   90.00
#
_symmetry.space_group_name_H-M   'P 1'
#
loop_
_entity.id
_entity.type
_entity.pdbx_description
1 polymer ?
#
loop_
_entity_poly.entity_id
_entity_poly.type
_entity_poly.pdbx_seq_one_letter_code
_entity_poly.pdbx_strand_id
1 'polypeptide(L)'
;MILGVVSAVRYSKTKAAAAAAEKKKQQEAALEKEQEENIIDFLAVGDNIAHLGMRESGMTDSGGWNYDAIYEPVKEDVEAADLALVTQETVFVENREDISGYPSFGTPPEFGDALVDTGFDVVAHATRFRNMNSFRCSCIIIMTAVLMAFTN
;
A
#
# COMPACT_ATOMS: atom_id res chain seq x y z
N MET A 1 18.34 66.78 -18.45
CA MET A 1 18.04 65.54 -19.20
C MET A 1 18.52 64.25 -18.52
N ILE A 2 19.71 64.22 -17.91
CA ILE A 2 20.30 62.97 -17.36
C ILE A 2 19.51 62.39 -16.18
N LEU A 3 18.96 63.23 -15.29
CA LEU A 3 18.21 62.77 -14.10
C LEU A 3 16.96 61.93 -14.42
N GLY A 4 16.25 62.25 -15.51
CA GLY A 4 15.01 61.58 -15.90
C GLY A 4 15.22 60.16 -16.43
N VAL A 5 16.33 59.93 -17.13
CA VAL A 5 16.69 58.61 -17.68
C VAL A 5 17.05 57.64 -16.55
N VAL A 6 17.77 58.12 -15.52
CA VAL A 6 18.13 57.31 -14.35
C VAL A 6 16.90 56.88 -13.55
N SER A 7 15.92 57.77 -13.35
CA SER A 7 14.67 57.43 -12.68
C SER A 7 13.82 56.43 -13.47
N ALA A 8 13.73 56.56 -14.80
CA ALA A 8 13.00 55.62 -15.64
C ALA A 8 13.65 54.21 -15.64
N VAL A 9 14.98 54.14 -15.69
CA VAL A 9 15.72 52.87 -15.61
C VAL A 9 15.50 52.20 -14.25
N ARG A 10 15.56 52.96 -13.14
CA ARG A 10 15.28 52.43 -11.79
C ARG A 10 13.85 51.91 -11.68
N TYR A 11 12.88 52.66 -12.18
CA TYR A 11 11.46 52.27 -12.20
C TYR A 11 11.21 50.98 -13.00
N SER A 12 11.87 50.83 -14.16
CA SER A 12 11.75 49.59 -14.96
C SER A 12 12.37 48.37 -14.24
N LYS A 13 13.51 48.55 -13.56
CA LYS A 13 14.17 47.49 -12.78
C LYS A 13 13.33 47.09 -11.57
N THR A 14 12.76 48.03 -10.83
CA THR A 14 11.92 47.72 -9.66
C THR A 14 10.61 47.07 -10.07
N LYS A 15 9.99 47.49 -11.18
CA LYS A 15 8.78 46.86 -11.72
C LYS A 15 9.05 45.43 -12.21
N ALA A 16 10.16 45.20 -12.90
CA ALA A 16 10.57 43.86 -13.32
C ALA A 16 10.91 42.94 -12.14
N ALA A 17 11.60 43.46 -11.12
CA ALA A 17 11.91 42.71 -9.90
C ALA A 17 10.65 42.37 -9.08
N ALA A 18 9.69 43.29 -8.99
CA ALA A 18 8.40 43.04 -8.33
C ALA A 18 7.57 41.99 -9.06
N ALA A 19 7.49 42.05 -10.40
CA ALA A 19 6.80 41.04 -11.20
C ALA A 19 7.47 39.65 -11.13
N ALA A 20 8.80 39.61 -11.03
CA ALA A 20 9.54 38.36 -10.84
C ALA A 20 9.32 37.76 -9.45
N ALA A 21 9.26 38.60 -8.40
CA ALA A 21 8.95 38.16 -7.04
C ALA A 21 7.50 37.65 -6.92
N GLU A 22 6.55 38.29 -7.59
CA GLU A 22 5.15 37.86 -7.61
C GLU A 22 4.99 36.52 -8.34
N LYS A 23 5.67 36.33 -9.48
CA LYS A 23 5.71 35.03 -10.18
C LYS A 23 6.34 33.93 -9.32
N LYS A 24 7.43 34.24 -8.61
CA LYS A 24 8.08 33.28 -7.70
C LYS A 24 7.13 32.86 -6.57
N LYS A 25 6.40 33.82 -5.99
CA LYS A 25 5.40 33.54 -4.95
C LYS A 25 4.22 32.72 -5.48
N GLN A 26 3.77 32.97 -6.71
CA GLN A 26 2.72 32.17 -7.37
C GLN A 26 3.19 30.75 -7.69
N GLN A 27 4.46 30.57 -8.09
CA GLN A 27 5.04 29.25 -8.33
C GLN A 27 5.23 28.45 -7.04
N GLU A 28 5.70 29.10 -5.96
CA GLU A 28 5.84 28.47 -4.65
C GLU A 28 4.47 28.03 -4.11
N ALA A 29 3.44 28.88 -4.20
CA ALA A 29 2.08 28.51 -3.79
C ALA A 29 1.46 27.40 -4.66
N ALA A 30 1.76 27.37 -5.96
CA ALA A 30 1.29 26.30 -6.85
C ALA A 30 1.97 24.96 -6.52
N LEU A 31 3.28 24.97 -6.22
CA LEU A 31 4.02 23.78 -5.82
C LEU A 31 3.57 23.26 -4.45
N GLU A 32 3.28 24.15 -3.51
CA GLU A 32 2.77 23.79 -2.19
C GLU A 32 1.37 23.18 -2.30
N LYS A 33 0.49 23.74 -3.13
CA LYS A 33 -0.82 23.15 -3.44
C LYS A 33 -0.71 21.79 -4.13
N GLU A 34 0.24 21.63 -5.04
CA GLU A 34 0.51 20.34 -5.70
C GLU A 34 1.06 19.31 -4.69
N GLN A 35 1.87 19.73 -3.71
CA GLN A 35 2.35 18.84 -2.65
C GLN A 35 1.23 18.41 -1.70
N GLU A 36 0.32 19.31 -1.34
CA GLU A 36 -0.87 18.97 -0.54
C GLU A 36 -1.82 18.02 -1.28
N GLU A 37 -1.94 18.16 -2.60
CA GLU A 37 -2.75 17.26 -3.45
C GLU A 37 -2.09 15.89 -3.68
N ASN A 38 -0.79 15.71 -3.34
CA ASN A 38 -0.03 14.48 -3.54
C ASN A 38 0.35 13.79 -2.21
N ILE A 39 -0.49 13.93 -1.19
CA ILE A 39 -0.37 13.17 0.06
C ILE A 39 -1.21 11.90 -0.09
N ILE A 40 -0.63 10.76 0.28
CA ILE A 40 -1.32 9.47 0.36
C ILE A 40 -1.16 8.91 1.78
N ASP A 41 -2.23 8.32 2.30
CA ASP A 41 -2.22 7.57 3.55
C ASP A 41 -1.90 6.10 3.25
N PHE A 42 -0.71 5.67 3.68
CA PHE A 42 -0.21 4.31 3.47
C PHE A 42 -0.28 3.49 4.75
N LEU A 43 -1.01 2.37 4.71
CA LEU A 43 -1.10 1.42 5.81
C LEU A 43 -0.25 0.17 5.50
N ALA A 44 0.63 -0.18 6.43
CA ALA A 44 1.44 -1.40 6.33
C ALA A 44 1.23 -2.28 7.57
N VAL A 45 0.75 -3.49 7.34
CA VAL A 45 0.54 -4.53 8.34
C VAL A 45 1.67 -5.55 8.24
N GLY A 46 2.15 -5.99 9.41
CA GLY A 46 3.23 -6.97 9.52
C GLY A 46 2.81 -8.38 9.15
N ASP A 47 3.45 -9.37 9.77
CA ASP A 47 3.33 -10.77 9.40
C ASP A 47 1.92 -11.32 9.67
N ASN A 48 1.23 -11.75 8.62
CA ASN A 48 0.02 -12.56 8.69
C ASN A 48 0.41 -14.04 8.77
N ILE A 49 0.38 -14.57 10.00
CA ILE A 49 0.75 -15.95 10.31
C ILE A 49 -0.48 -16.71 10.77
N ALA A 50 -0.93 -17.68 9.97
CA ALA A 50 -2.04 -18.57 10.32
C ALA A 50 -1.61 -19.59 11.38
N HIS A 51 -1.53 -19.14 12.64
CA HIS A 51 -1.32 -20.03 13.78
C HIS A 51 -2.54 -20.91 14.04
N LEU A 52 -2.34 -22.01 14.80
CA LEU A 52 -3.35 -23.05 15.00
C LEU A 52 -4.72 -22.49 15.43
N GLY A 53 -4.75 -21.58 16.42
CA GLY A 53 -6.00 -21.01 16.92
C GLY A 53 -6.73 -20.13 15.90
N MET A 54 -6.01 -19.33 15.10
CA MET A 54 -6.60 -18.52 14.03
C MET A 54 -7.15 -19.41 12.91
N ARG A 55 -6.47 -20.52 12.64
CA ARG A 55 -6.88 -21.46 11.61
C ARG A 55 -8.13 -22.24 12.04
N GLU A 56 -8.17 -22.69 13.28
CA GLU A 56 -9.32 -23.41 13.84
C GLU A 56 -10.56 -22.53 13.99
N SER A 57 -10.40 -21.22 14.24
CA SER A 57 -11.55 -20.32 14.44
C SER A 57 -12.43 -20.14 13.21
N GLY A 58 -11.87 -20.30 12.00
CA GLY A 58 -12.62 -20.21 10.74
C GLY A 58 -12.99 -21.56 10.14
N MET A 59 -12.56 -22.68 10.75
CA MET A 59 -12.86 -24.03 10.27
C MET A 59 -14.28 -24.44 10.68
N THR A 60 -15.01 -25.03 9.74
CA THR A 60 -16.35 -25.58 9.96
C THR A 60 -16.39 -27.05 9.55
N ASP A 61 -17.21 -27.84 10.23
CA ASP A 61 -17.40 -29.28 9.95
C ASP A 61 -17.97 -29.55 8.54
N SER A 62 -18.64 -28.55 7.96
CA SER A 62 -19.20 -28.60 6.61
C SER A 62 -18.18 -28.27 5.50
N GLY A 63 -16.96 -27.87 5.86
CA GLY A 63 -15.89 -27.52 4.91
C GLY A 63 -16.00 -26.13 4.29
N GLY A 64 -17.00 -25.34 4.69
CA GLY A 64 -17.12 -23.92 4.33
C GLY A 64 -16.36 -23.08 5.33
N TRP A 65 -15.06 -22.89 5.11
CA TRP A 65 -14.22 -22.12 6.03
C TRP A 65 -14.31 -20.62 5.72
N ASN A 66 -14.30 -19.80 6.77
CA ASN A 66 -14.39 -18.35 6.64
C ASN A 66 -13.54 -17.71 7.75
N TYR A 67 -12.71 -16.74 7.37
CA TYR A 67 -11.76 -16.07 8.26
C TYR A 67 -12.03 -14.58 8.43
N ASP A 68 -13.13 -14.06 7.88
CA ASP A 68 -13.46 -12.62 7.85
C ASP A 68 -13.55 -12.05 9.26
N ALA A 69 -14.10 -12.83 10.20
CA ALA A 69 -14.23 -12.43 11.60
C ALA A 69 -12.90 -12.13 12.31
N ILE A 70 -11.77 -12.63 11.80
CA ILE A 70 -10.43 -12.35 12.34
C ILE A 70 -10.00 -10.91 11.97
N TYR A 71 -10.42 -10.45 10.80
CA TYR A 71 -10.00 -9.17 10.22
C TYR A 71 -11.02 -8.06 10.42
N GLU A 72 -12.26 -8.38 10.79
CA GLU A 72 -13.31 -7.40 11.13
C GLU A 72 -12.82 -6.23 12.02
N PRO A 73 -12.02 -6.46 13.09
CA PRO A 73 -11.56 -5.36 13.94
C PRO A 73 -10.60 -4.37 13.28
N VAL A 74 -9.97 -4.74 12.17
CA VAL A 74 -9.00 -3.90 11.43
C VAL A 74 -9.54 -3.41 10.09
N LYS A 75 -10.71 -3.88 9.68
CA LYS A 75 -11.30 -3.57 8.38
C LYS A 75 -11.50 -2.07 8.16
N GLU A 76 -12.05 -1.37 9.15
CA GLU A 76 -12.25 0.09 9.06
C GLU A 76 -10.94 0.86 8.87
N ASP A 77 -9.86 0.43 9.53
CA ASP A 77 -8.54 1.07 9.39
C ASP A 77 -7.90 0.79 8.02
N VAL A 78 -8.12 -0.42 7.49
CA VAL A 78 -7.60 -0.85 6.17
C VAL A 78 -8.32 -0.12 5.04
N GLU A 79 -9.65 -0.05 5.09
CA GLU A 79 -10.46 0.64 4.08
C GLU A 79 -10.29 2.17 4.10
N ALA A 80 -9.83 2.74 5.23
CA ALA A 80 -9.57 4.17 5.34
C ALA A 80 -8.25 4.61 4.67
N ALA A 81 -7.35 3.68 4.37
CA ALA A 81 -6.07 3.98 3.74
C ALA A 81 -6.20 4.09 2.21
N ASP A 82 -5.38 4.93 1.58
CA ASP A 82 -5.30 5.00 0.11
C ASP A 82 -4.58 3.78 -0.47
N LEU A 83 -3.69 3.16 0.31
CA LEU A 83 -2.97 1.96 -0.05
C LEU A 83 -2.66 1.12 1.19
N ALA A 84 -3.15 -0.12 1.22
CA ALA A 84 -2.94 -1.07 2.31
C ALA A 84 -2.08 -2.27 1.88
N LEU A 85 -1.03 -2.55 2.64
CA LEU A 85 -0.12 -3.67 2.42
C LEU A 85 -0.09 -4.62 3.62
N VAL A 86 -0.08 -5.92 3.35
CA VAL A 86 0.11 -6.97 4.36
C VAL A 86 1.18 -7.98 3.93
N THR A 87 1.95 -8.50 4.89
CA THR A 87 2.94 -9.56 4.63
C THR A 87 2.37 -10.93 4.94
N GLN A 88 2.11 -11.76 3.93
CA GLN A 88 1.69 -13.15 4.08
C GLN A 88 2.91 -14.07 4.25
N GLU A 89 3.20 -14.52 5.46
CA GLU A 89 4.41 -15.31 5.79
C GLU A 89 4.22 -16.83 5.57
N THR A 90 2.98 -17.30 5.60
CA THR A 90 2.64 -18.74 5.49
C THR A 90 2.12 -19.08 4.10
N VAL A 91 2.55 -20.22 3.56
CA VAL A 91 2.28 -20.61 2.17
C VAL A 91 0.83 -21.05 2.03
N PHE A 92 0.14 -20.55 0.99
CA PHE A 92 -1.19 -21.05 0.65
C PHE A 92 -1.08 -22.44 0.01
N VAL A 93 -1.88 -23.38 0.50
CA VAL A 93 -1.95 -24.75 -0.01
C VAL A 93 -3.35 -25.06 -0.51
N GLU A 94 -3.45 -25.47 -1.77
CA GLU A 94 -4.74 -25.81 -2.39
C GLU A 94 -5.27 -27.16 -1.89
N ASN A 95 -4.37 -28.11 -1.62
CA ASN A 95 -4.74 -29.39 -1.07
C ASN A 95 -5.00 -29.28 0.43
N ARG A 96 -6.18 -29.69 0.86
CA ARG A 96 -6.58 -29.63 2.28
C ARG A 96 -5.71 -30.49 3.18
N GLU A 97 -5.14 -31.57 2.66
CA GLU A 97 -4.26 -32.48 3.41
C GLU A 97 -2.90 -31.84 3.75
N ASP A 98 -2.48 -30.85 2.96
CA ASP A 98 -1.22 -30.14 3.16
C ASP A 98 -1.35 -28.98 4.18
N ILE A 99 -2.58 -28.70 4.62
CA ILE A 99 -2.87 -27.68 5.64
C ILE A 99 -2.29 -28.12 6.98
N SER A 100 -1.24 -27.44 7.39
CA SER A 100 -0.44 -27.86 8.54
C SER A 100 -0.02 -26.65 9.36
N GLY A 101 0.16 -26.85 10.67
CA GLY A 101 0.76 -25.86 11.54
C GLY A 101 2.29 -25.93 11.45
N TYR A 102 2.96 -25.48 12.51
CA TYR A 102 4.40 -25.66 12.62
C TYR A 102 4.80 -27.15 12.47
N PRO A 103 5.86 -27.49 11.71
CA PRO A 103 6.83 -26.60 11.05
C PRO A 103 6.55 -26.26 9.57
N SER A 104 5.52 -26.86 8.96
CA SER A 104 5.30 -26.79 7.50
C SER A 104 4.38 -25.64 7.06
N PHE A 105 3.55 -25.11 7.95
CA PHE A 105 2.72 -23.91 7.75
C PHE A 105 1.96 -23.87 6.41
N GLY A 106 1.08 -24.83 6.20
CA GLY A 106 0.12 -24.83 5.11
C GLY A 106 -1.13 -24.03 5.49
N THR A 107 -1.33 -22.89 4.83
CA THR A 107 -2.46 -21.99 5.08
C THR A 107 -3.57 -22.22 4.05
N PRO A 108 -4.83 -22.30 4.48
CA PRO A 108 -5.97 -22.40 3.55
C PRO A 108 -6.07 -21.15 2.64
N PRO A 109 -6.48 -21.31 1.37
CA PRO A 109 -6.66 -20.17 0.47
C PRO A 109 -7.72 -19.16 0.96
N GLU A 110 -8.67 -19.58 1.80
CA GLU A 110 -9.72 -18.72 2.34
C GLU A 110 -9.18 -17.61 3.25
N PHE A 111 -7.96 -17.76 3.79
CA PHE A 111 -7.28 -16.64 4.45
C PHE A 111 -6.94 -15.53 3.47
N GLY A 112 -6.57 -15.89 2.24
CA GLY A 112 -6.34 -14.94 1.16
C GLY A 112 -7.63 -14.23 0.76
N ASP A 113 -8.75 -14.96 0.67
CA ASP A 113 -10.05 -14.38 0.38
C ASP A 113 -10.46 -13.36 1.46
N ALA A 114 -10.25 -13.70 2.75
CA ALA A 114 -10.53 -12.79 3.86
C ALA A 114 -9.65 -11.53 3.84
N LEU A 115 -8.37 -11.64 3.46
CA LEU A 115 -7.49 -10.47 3.29
C LEU A 115 -7.99 -9.54 2.17
N VAL A 116 -8.46 -10.10 1.05
CA VAL A 116 -9.02 -9.31 -0.05
C VAL A 116 -10.33 -8.64 0.39
N ASP A 117 -11.21 -9.35 1.10
CA ASP A 117 -12.47 -8.78 1.61
C ASP A 117 -12.26 -7.68 2.67
N THR A 118 -11.14 -7.74 3.40
CA THR A 118 -10.75 -6.71 4.37
C THR A 118 -10.31 -5.40 3.67
N GLY A 119 -9.95 -5.46 2.38
CA GLY A 119 -9.55 -4.28 1.61
C GLY A 119 -8.03 -4.10 1.45
N PHE A 120 -7.22 -5.15 1.63
CA PHE A 120 -5.79 -5.04 1.35
C PHE A 120 -5.50 -4.98 -0.16
N ASP A 121 -4.78 -3.95 -0.61
CA ASP A 121 -4.38 -3.78 -2.01
C ASP A 121 -3.19 -4.66 -2.40
N VAL A 122 -2.24 -4.84 -1.47
CA VAL A 122 -0.98 -5.53 -1.74
C VAL A 122 -0.71 -6.60 -0.68
N VAL A 123 -0.67 -7.86 -1.12
CA VAL A 123 -0.22 -8.99 -0.29
C VAL A 123 1.21 -9.36 -0.69
N ALA A 124 2.16 -8.98 0.16
CA ALA A 124 3.56 -9.34 0.00
C ALA A 124 3.81 -10.74 0.56
N HIS A 125 4.36 -11.65 -0.24
CA HIS A 125 4.78 -12.96 0.25
C HIS A 125 6.27 -12.91 0.60
N ALA A 126 6.59 -12.98 1.89
CA ALA A 126 7.95 -13.12 2.37
C ALA A 126 7.97 -14.34 3.29
N THR A 127 8.68 -15.40 2.92
CA THR A 127 8.70 -16.64 3.72
C THR A 127 10.09 -16.86 4.29
N ARG A 128 10.23 -16.94 5.61
CA ARG A 128 11.44 -17.39 6.31
C ARG A 128 11.38 -18.91 6.60
N PHE A 129 10.91 -19.74 5.67
CA PHE A 129 10.88 -21.20 5.84
C PHE A 129 11.77 -21.94 4.83
N ARG A 130 12.66 -22.80 5.36
CA ARG A 130 13.91 -23.30 4.77
C ARG A 130 13.78 -24.27 3.58
N ASN A 131 12.58 -24.74 3.19
CA ASN A 131 12.44 -25.80 2.19
C ASN A 131 11.47 -25.43 1.06
N MET A 132 11.90 -24.56 0.14
CA MET A 132 11.15 -24.20 -1.09
C MET A 132 11.70 -24.90 -2.34
N ASN A 133 11.80 -26.24 -2.34
CA ASN A 133 12.29 -26.97 -3.52
C ASN A 133 11.22 -27.26 -4.59
N SER A 134 9.95 -26.86 -4.43
CA SER A 134 8.91 -27.29 -5.37
C SER A 134 7.91 -26.25 -5.85
N PHE A 135 7.95 -24.98 -5.42
CA PHE A 135 6.93 -24.02 -5.82
C PHE A 135 7.56 -22.74 -6.36
N ARG A 136 7.37 -22.54 -7.67
CA ARG A 136 7.80 -21.36 -8.40
C ARG A 136 7.31 -20.12 -7.66
N CYS A 137 8.27 -19.33 -7.21
CA CYS A 137 8.11 -18.06 -6.54
C CYS A 137 6.95 -17.23 -7.14
N SER A 138 5.85 -17.08 -6.41
CA SER A 138 4.75 -16.17 -6.73
C SER A 138 5.11 -14.69 -6.55
N CYS A 139 6.42 -14.34 -6.57
CA CYS A 139 6.88 -12.95 -6.68
C CYS A 139 6.31 -12.22 -7.91
N ILE A 140 5.77 -12.94 -8.90
CA ILE A 140 5.09 -12.35 -10.06
C ILE A 140 3.77 -11.66 -9.67
N ILE A 141 3.10 -12.07 -8.59
CA ILE A 141 1.83 -11.45 -8.17
C ILE A 141 2.07 -10.04 -7.60
N ILE A 142 3.19 -9.83 -6.89
CA ILE A 142 3.57 -8.53 -6.31
C ILE A 142 3.70 -7.45 -7.40
N MET A 143 4.20 -7.80 -8.59
CA MET A 143 4.40 -6.82 -9.65
C MET A 143 3.13 -6.53 -10.48
N THR A 144 2.13 -7.41 -10.43
CA THR A 144 0.88 -7.23 -11.20
C THR A 144 -0.13 -6.36 -10.44
N ALA A 145 -0.22 -6.51 -9.11
CA ALA A 145 -1.08 -5.67 -8.28
C ALA A 145 -0.59 -4.21 -8.21
N VAL A 146 0.73 -4.00 -8.06
CA VAL A 146 1.33 -2.66 -8.06
C VAL A 146 1.09 -1.96 -9.41
N LEU A 147 1.19 -2.67 -10.54
CA LEU A 147 0.97 -2.04 -11.85
C LEU A 147 -0.50 -1.63 -12.09
N MET A 148 -1.48 -2.30 -11.45
CA MET A 148 -2.89 -1.92 -11.55
C MET A 148 -3.23 -0.73 -10.64
N ALA A 149 -2.59 -0.61 -9.47
CA ALA A 149 -2.78 0.53 -8.55
C ALA A 149 -2.25 1.87 -9.11
N PHE A 150 -1.34 1.84 -10.09
CA PHE A 150 -0.79 3.04 -10.75
C PHE A 150 -1.48 3.40 -12.08
N THR A 151 -2.55 2.71 -12.48
CA THR A 151 -3.26 2.96 -13.75
C THR A 151 -4.73 3.37 -13.57
N ASN A 152 -4.99 4.33 -12.67
CA ASN A 152 -6.23 5.10 -12.72
C ASN A 152 -5.94 6.59 -12.54
#